data_AF-A0A3D0JYL7-F1
#
_entry.id   AF-A0A3D0JYL7-F1
#
_cell.length_a   1.000
_cell.length_b   1.000
_cell.length_c   1.000
_cell.angle_alpha   90.00
_cell.angle_beta   90.00
_cell.angle_gamma   90.00
#
_symmetry.space_group_name_H-M   'P 1'
#
loop_
_entity.id
_entity.type
_entity.pdbx_description
1 polymer ?
#
loop_
_entity_poly.entity_id
_entity_poly.type
_entity_poly.pdbx_seq_one_letter_code
_entity_poly.pdbx_strand_id
1 'polypeptide(L)'
;VLSHTGEVPGIATDRIPAGPDASYLEAGDERVIAHTDLIGGGESTSVTFDVSKLAAGEDYSFFCSFPGHYSMMKGSVKLVD
;
A
#
# COMPACT_ATOMS: atom_id res chain seq x y z
N VAL A 1 -2.77 -0.09 0.50
CA VAL A 1 -1.41 -0.59 0.21
C VAL A 1 -0.57 -0.47 1.47
N LEU A 2 0.26 -1.46 1.78
CA LEU A 2 1.18 -1.49 2.93
C LEU A 2 2.61 -1.71 2.43
N SER A 3 3.55 -0.87 2.86
CA SER A 3 4.97 -0.96 2.54
C SER A 3 5.84 -0.40 3.68
N HIS A 4 7.17 -0.52 3.56
CA HIS A 4 8.08 0.33 4.33
C HIS A 4 7.83 1.80 3.99
N THR A 5 7.94 2.67 5.00
CA THR A 5 7.67 4.10 4.88
C THR A 5 8.60 4.79 3.86
N GLY A 6 9.86 4.36 3.81
CA GLY A 6 10.85 4.88 2.85
C GLY A 6 10.50 4.59 1.39
N GLU A 7 9.73 3.53 1.12
CA GLU A 7 9.37 3.09 -0.24
C GLU A 7 8.11 3.78 -0.78
N VAL A 8 7.30 4.39 0.10
CA VAL A 8 6.03 5.02 -0.29
C VAL A 8 6.20 6.04 -1.43
N PRO A 9 7.17 6.97 -1.41
CA PRO A 9 7.34 7.92 -2.52
C PRO A 9 7.69 7.25 -3.86
N GLY A 10 8.46 6.15 -3.83
CA GLY A 10 8.83 5.38 -5.02
C GLY A 10 7.62 4.68 -5.61
N ILE A 11 6.93 3.86 -4.81
CA ILE A 11 5.68 3.18 -5.22
C ILE A 11 4.66 4.22 -5.69
N ALA A 12 4.58 5.37 -5.00
CA ALA A 12 3.71 6.45 -5.39
C ALA A 12 4.08 7.01 -6.78
N THR A 13 5.35 7.18 -7.10
CA THR A 13 5.75 7.73 -8.40
C THR A 13 5.48 6.73 -9.53
N ASP A 14 5.74 5.45 -9.29
CA ASP A 14 5.73 4.39 -10.31
C ASP A 14 4.31 3.86 -10.62
N ARG A 15 3.30 4.19 -9.81
CA ARG A 15 1.96 3.60 -9.88
C ARG A 15 1.13 3.88 -11.13
N ILE A 16 1.41 4.98 -11.83
CA ILE A 16 0.51 5.52 -12.87
C ILE A 16 0.38 4.59 -14.08
N PRO A 17 1.47 4.04 -14.65
CA PRO A 17 1.41 3.18 -15.83
C PRO A 17 0.61 1.89 -15.63
N ALA A 18 0.52 1.37 -14.39
CA ALA A 18 -0.23 0.15 -14.08
C ALA A 18 -1.74 0.28 -14.30
N GLY A 19 -2.28 1.49 -14.13
CA GLY A 19 -3.70 1.78 -14.36
C GLY A 19 -4.66 1.21 -13.29
N PRO A 20 -5.96 1.52 -13.41
CA PRO A 20 -6.96 1.18 -12.40
C PRO A 20 -7.22 -0.33 -12.27
N ASP A 21 -7.16 -1.08 -13.37
CA ASP A 21 -7.39 -2.53 -13.37
C ASP A 21 -6.32 -3.29 -12.55
N ALA A 22 -5.12 -2.72 -12.43
CA ALA A 22 -4.05 -3.21 -11.56
C ALA A 22 -4.01 -2.52 -10.20
N SER A 23 -5.09 -1.84 -9.79
CA SER A 23 -5.17 -1.05 -8.56
C SER A 23 -4.10 0.05 -8.43
N TYR A 24 -3.60 0.54 -9.57
CA TYR A 24 -2.43 1.43 -9.65
C TYR A 24 -1.23 0.86 -8.88
N LEU A 25 -0.92 -0.42 -9.06
CA LEU A 25 0.27 -1.03 -8.52
C LEU A 25 0.91 -1.91 -9.59
N GLU A 26 2.23 -1.83 -9.73
CA GLU A 26 2.95 -2.73 -10.63
C GLU A 26 2.84 -4.17 -10.11
N ALA A 27 2.52 -5.10 -11.01
CA ALA A 27 2.41 -6.50 -10.66
C ALA A 27 3.77 -7.04 -10.19
N GLY A 28 3.82 -7.58 -8.97
CA GLY A 28 5.04 -8.12 -8.39
C GLY A 28 5.99 -7.08 -7.78
N ASP A 29 5.53 -5.86 -7.52
CA ASP A 29 6.33 -4.87 -6.79
C ASP A 29 6.68 -5.38 -5.38
N GLU A 30 7.94 -5.77 -5.18
CA GLU A 30 8.46 -6.35 -3.93
C GLU A 30 8.39 -5.37 -2.74
N ARG A 31 8.24 -4.07 -3.00
CA ARG A 31 8.06 -3.05 -1.96
C ARG A 31 6.67 -3.14 -1.32
N VAL A 32 5.70 -3.76 -2.00
CA VAL A 32 4.32 -3.92 -1.52
C VAL A 32 4.19 -5.19 -0.70
N ILE A 33 4.04 -5.03 0.62
CA ILE A 33 3.88 -6.14 1.57
C ILE A 33 2.49 -6.79 1.45
N ALA A 34 1.47 -5.94 1.31
CA ALA A 34 0.08 -6.31 1.14
C ALA A 34 -0.71 -5.16 0.51
N HIS A 35 -1.75 -5.48 -0.26
CA HIS A 35 -2.71 -4.50 -0.75
C HIS A 35 -4.09 -5.13 -0.89
N THR A 36 -5.11 -4.28 -0.88
CA THR A 36 -6.46 -4.65 -1.32
C THR A 36 -6.61 -4.37 -2.81
N ASP A 37 -7.73 -4.80 -3.38
CA ASP A 37 -8.18 -4.28 -4.67
C ASP A 37 -8.54 -2.78 -4.55
N LEU A 38 -8.49 -2.07 -5.67
CA LEU A 38 -9.08 -0.74 -5.81
C LEU A 38 -10.60 -0.86 -5.86
N ILE A 39 -11.29 -0.12 -5.00
CA ILE A 39 -12.76 -0.14 -4.89
C ILE A 39 -13.37 1.25 -5.12
N GLY A 40 -14.60 1.24 -5.64
CA GLY A 40 -15.46 2.40 -5.81
C GLY A 40 -16.42 2.64 -4.63
N GLY A 41 -17.34 3.60 -4.81
CA GLY A 41 -18.33 3.94 -3.78
C GLY A 41 -19.35 2.82 -3.55
N GLY A 42 -19.57 2.45 -2.29
CA GLY A 42 -20.53 1.40 -1.90
C GLY A 42 -19.95 -0.02 -1.89
N GLU A 43 -18.72 -0.19 -2.36
CA GLU A 43 -18.01 -1.47 -2.35
C GLU A 43 -17.20 -1.67 -1.07
N SER A 44 -16.71 -2.89 -0.85
CA SER A 44 -15.83 -3.23 0.26
C SER A 44 -14.91 -4.37 -0.15
N THR A 45 -13.70 -4.36 0.39
CA THR A 45 -12.67 -5.40 0.16
C THR A 45 -11.86 -5.59 1.44
N SER A 46 -11.06 -6.64 1.49
CA SER A 46 -10.20 -6.99 2.63
C SER A 46 -8.94 -7.69 2.15
N VAL A 47 -7.85 -7.54 2.92
CA VAL A 47 -6.61 -8.29 2.72
C VAL A 47 -6.19 -8.92 4.04
N THR A 48 -5.61 -10.12 3.97
CA THR A 48 -4.91 -10.76 5.09
C THR A 48 -3.48 -11.05 4.66
N PHE A 49 -2.52 -10.84 5.55
CA PHE A 49 -1.11 -11.08 5.28
C PHE A 49 -0.43 -11.60 6.56
N ASP A 50 0.69 -12.30 6.37
CA ASP A 50 1.45 -12.83 7.49
C ASP A 50 2.11 -11.70 8.29
N VAL A 51 1.84 -11.65 9.60
CA VAL A 51 2.44 -10.65 10.50
C VAL A 51 3.97 -10.79 10.55
N SER A 52 4.52 -11.97 10.25
CA SER A 52 5.97 -12.20 10.13
C SER A 52 6.64 -11.39 9.02
N LYS A 53 5.87 -10.78 8.11
CA LYS A 53 6.38 -9.80 7.12
C LYS A 53 6.67 -8.43 7.74
N LEU A 54 6.26 -8.21 8.98
CA LEU A 54 6.58 -7.02 9.76
C LEU A 54 7.67 -7.35 10.79
N ALA A 55 8.55 -6.38 11.02
CA ALA A 55 9.54 -6.44 12.08
C ALA A 55 9.33 -5.32 13.10
N ALA A 56 9.56 -5.62 14.37
CA ALA A 56 9.52 -4.62 15.43
C ALA A 56 10.65 -3.59 15.22
N GLY A 57 10.37 -2.32 15.48
CA GLY A 57 11.31 -1.23 15.29
C GLY A 57 11.36 -0.65 13.87
N GLU A 58 10.78 -1.33 12.88
CA GLU A 58 10.68 -0.82 11.51
C GLU A 58 9.55 0.21 11.34
N ASP A 59 9.69 1.03 10.28
CA ASP A 59 8.70 2.02 9.88
C ASP A 59 7.89 1.53 8.68
N TYR A 60 6.63 1.20 8.91
CA TYR A 60 5.68 0.87 7.85
C TYR A 60 4.61 1.95 7.70
N SER A 61 4.11 2.10 6.48
CA SER A 61 3.01 2.99 6.16
C SER A 61 1.95 2.27 5.36
N PHE A 62 0.69 2.53 5.68
CA PHE A 62 -0.41 2.26 4.78
C PHE A 62 -0.75 3.51 3.99
N PHE A 63 -1.15 3.36 2.73
CA PHE A 63 -1.58 4.46 1.86
C PHE A 63 -2.51 4.01 0.74
N CYS A 64 -3.18 4.99 0.12
CA CYS A 64 -3.93 4.82 -1.13
C CYS A 64 -3.05 5.14 -2.34
N SER A 65 -2.86 4.18 -3.24
CA SER A 65 -2.11 4.33 -4.50
C SER A 65 -2.89 5.04 -5.60
N PHE A 66 -4.17 5.37 -5.41
CA PHE A 66 -4.91 6.10 -6.42
C PHE A 66 -4.20 7.43 -6.74
N PRO A 67 -4.06 7.81 -8.03
CA PRO A 67 -3.34 9.02 -8.42
C PRO A 67 -3.78 10.28 -7.66
N GLY A 68 -2.88 10.84 -6.84
CA GLY A 68 -3.11 12.07 -6.08
C GLY A 68 -3.58 11.86 -4.64
N HIS A 69 -3.98 10.65 -4.25
CA HIS A 69 -4.57 10.42 -2.93
C HIS A 69 -3.54 10.24 -1.81
N TYR A 70 -2.37 9.66 -2.09
CA TYR A 70 -1.39 9.28 -1.07
C TYR A 70 -0.85 10.47 -0.24
N SER A 71 -0.93 11.70 -0.76
CA SER A 71 -0.51 12.91 -0.04
C SER A 71 -1.26 13.10 1.28
N MET A 72 -2.54 12.74 1.30
CA MET A 72 -3.44 12.84 2.45
C MET A 72 -3.82 11.46 3.00
N MET A 73 -4.08 10.49 2.12
CA MET A 73 -4.49 9.14 2.48
C MET A 73 -3.29 8.25 2.77
N LYS A 74 -2.64 8.50 3.91
CA LYS A 74 -1.55 7.68 4.44
C LYS A 74 -1.56 7.68 5.97
N GLY A 75 -1.00 6.64 6.57
CA GLY A 75 -0.80 6.54 8.01
C GLY A 75 0.24 5.49 8.38
N SER A 76 0.68 5.49 9.64
CA SER A 76 1.67 4.54 10.12
C SER A 76 1.04 3.19 10.48
N VAL A 77 1.79 2.12 10.23
CA VAL A 77 1.55 0.80 10.79
C VAL A 77 2.74 0.44 11.67
N LYS A 78 2.48 0.04 12.90
CA LYS A 78 3.51 -0.35 13.86
C LYS A 78 3.19 -1.74 14.40
N LEU A 79 4.19 -2.62 14.35
CA LEU A 79 4.17 -3.85 15.10
C LEU A 79 4.51 -3.52 16.56
N VAL A 80 3.57 -3.83 17.45
CA VAL A 80 3.68 -3.62 18.90
C VAL A 80 3.36 -4.95 19.59
N ASP A 81 3.92 -5.16 20.78
CA ASP A 81 3.62 -6.31 21.65
C ASP A 81 2.20 -6.25 22.23
#